data_AF-A0A1E5QPJ0-F1
#
_entry.id   AF-A0A1E5QPJ0-F1
#
_cell.length_a   1.000
_cell.length_b   1.000
_cell.length_c   1.000
_cell.angle_alpha   90.00
_cell.angle_beta   90.00
_cell.angle_gamma   90.00
#
_symmetry.space_group_name_H-M   'P 1'
#
loop_
_entity.id
_entity.type
_entity.pdbx_description
1 polymer ?
#
loop_
_entity_poly.entity_id
_entity_poly.type
_entity_poly.pdbx_seq_one_letter_code
_entity_poly.pdbx_strand_id
1 'polypeptide(L)'
;MQCPRCQSTETRKNGRVSGKQRYYCKSCQRSFLQAELLPVSASIQNSLPLEPDIQANVLPLIEYLLKLQPSEGIETTVRQVLQALHYLKSLDTHSCSNHSSPPEPQGLSLLLLDAENIKFDPHLETFLAQLSSYPLNVKIAFANWKNTAGDSELYERGYQMIHVPLGKNSADAQMLAMGSAIRLHYPQVKEAFICSSDWLLNHLCNELQNQGLTVYRVRREDDNFRIENRQTGEIRYYSTTYNVEVPTPLDLMQSIEQLIQAEHQSLTERLVQLSTVMNLVQQRAAIEKQEKARISPSLDGLSSADKPIESQPLPEPPPENIVHPEIKTRAELEKALIKIVANLTAESPGQYISISKLSSEFHQQYGKTYKEMSGTLGIKNKFLNFLQACSALIIKKQGTVYEVAIRLNEVAQNFD
;
A
#
# COMPACT_ATOMS: atom_id res chain seq x y z
N MET A 1 -22.13 12.45 36.21
CA MET A 1 -21.41 12.39 34.91
C MET A 1 -22.43 12.56 33.81
N GLN A 2 -22.19 13.48 32.87
CA GLN A 2 -23.03 13.63 31.68
C GLN A 2 -22.50 12.73 30.56
N CYS A 3 -23.39 12.18 29.75
CA CYS A 3 -22.98 11.40 28.59
C CYS A 3 -22.31 12.32 27.55
N PRO A 4 -21.07 12.07 27.11
CA PRO A 4 -20.39 12.94 26.14
C PRO A 4 -21.03 12.94 24.74
N ARG A 5 -21.95 11.99 24.48
CA ARG A 5 -22.63 11.85 23.19
C ARG A 5 -23.95 12.61 23.12
N CYS A 6 -24.76 12.54 24.18
CA CYS A 6 -26.11 13.11 24.20
C CYS A 6 -26.37 14.07 25.37
N GLN A 7 -25.35 14.37 26.17
CA GLN A 7 -25.36 15.26 27.34
C GLN A 7 -26.35 14.87 28.46
N SER A 8 -27.09 13.77 28.30
CA SER A 8 -27.97 13.24 29.33
C SER A 8 -27.23 12.94 30.63
N THR A 9 -27.86 13.30 31.75
CA THR A 9 -27.42 12.98 33.12
C THR A 9 -27.81 11.57 33.55
N GLU A 10 -28.63 10.86 32.76
CA GLU A 10 -29.08 9.49 33.03
C GLU A 10 -27.98 8.46 32.72
N THR A 11 -26.95 8.44 33.57
CA THR A 11 -25.82 7.52 33.43
C THR A 11 -25.68 6.63 34.66
N ARG A 12 -25.30 5.37 34.45
CA ARG A 12 -25.00 4.40 35.54
C ARG A 12 -23.60 3.83 35.37
N LYS A 13 -22.96 3.46 36.49
CA LYS A 13 -21.67 2.74 36.47
C LYS A 13 -21.88 1.35 35.86
N ASN A 14 -20.97 0.95 34.97
CA ASN A 14 -21.02 -0.31 34.21
C ASN A 14 -19.64 -1.00 34.17
N GLY A 15 -19.10 -1.30 35.36
CA GLY A 15 -17.80 -1.95 35.52
C GLY A 15 -16.59 -1.03 35.27
N ARG A 16 -15.40 -1.63 35.25
CA ARG A 16 -14.13 -0.95 34.97
C ARG A 16 -13.43 -1.63 33.80
N VAL A 17 -12.70 -0.85 32.99
CA VAL A 17 -11.85 -1.35 31.91
C VAL A 17 -10.51 -0.64 32.03
N SER A 18 -9.42 -1.42 32.14
CA SER A 18 -8.05 -0.89 32.30
C SER A 18 -7.93 0.13 33.45
N GLY A 19 -8.53 -0.18 34.60
CA GLY A 19 -8.56 0.70 35.79
C GLY A 19 -9.52 1.88 35.71
N LYS A 20 -10.06 2.23 34.53
CA LYS A 20 -10.97 3.36 34.33
C LYS A 20 -12.43 2.95 34.53
N GLN A 21 -13.22 3.81 35.19
CA GLN A 21 -14.64 3.58 35.40
C GLN A 21 -15.41 3.71 34.09
N ARG A 22 -16.16 2.67 33.72
CA ARG A 22 -17.08 2.68 32.57
C ARG A 22 -18.47 3.09 33.05
N TYR A 23 -19.14 3.89 32.23
CA TYR A 23 -20.51 4.36 32.42
C TYR A 23 -21.38 3.91 31.25
N TYR A 24 -22.66 3.69 31.51
CA TYR A 24 -23.69 3.38 30.52
C TYR A 24 -24.76 4.47 30.58
N CYS A 25 -25.06 5.11 29.46
CA CYS A 25 -26.12 6.10 29.34
C CYS A 25 -27.45 5.41 29.02
N LYS A 26 -28.49 5.66 29.81
CA LYS A 26 -29.84 5.09 29.55
C LYS A 26 -30.49 5.72 28.33
N SER A 27 -30.32 7.01 28.11
CA SER A 27 -31.03 7.73 27.04
C SER A 27 -30.50 7.40 25.64
N CYS A 28 -29.17 7.20 25.46
CA CYS A 28 -28.60 6.81 24.17
C CYS A 28 -28.11 5.35 24.09
N GLN A 29 -28.25 4.58 25.18
CA GLN A 29 -27.85 3.18 25.30
C GLN A 29 -26.37 2.87 25.01
N ARG A 30 -25.49 3.88 25.08
CA ARG A 30 -24.05 3.74 24.82
C ARG A 30 -23.23 3.76 26.10
N SER A 31 -22.12 3.04 26.07
CA SER A 31 -21.13 3.07 27.15
C SER A 31 -19.98 4.03 26.82
N PHE A 32 -19.41 4.67 27.84
CA PHE A 32 -18.25 5.55 27.72
C PHE A 32 -17.37 5.45 28.98
N LEU A 33 -16.10 5.86 28.88
CA LEU A 33 -15.17 5.86 30.00
C LEU A 33 -15.15 7.22 30.69
N GLN A 34 -14.82 7.23 31.98
CA GLN A 34 -14.57 8.47 32.71
C GLN A 34 -13.46 9.27 32.02
N ALA A 35 -13.76 10.49 31.58
CA ALA A 35 -12.76 11.43 31.12
C ALA A 35 -11.97 11.97 32.32
N GLU A 36 -10.65 12.05 32.20
CA GLU A 36 -9.80 12.75 33.16
C GLU A 36 -10.13 14.24 33.09
N LEU A 37 -10.69 14.78 34.17
CA LEU A 37 -10.75 16.22 34.38
C LEU A 37 -9.31 16.67 34.67
N LEU A 38 -8.59 17.11 33.65
CA LEU A 38 -7.33 17.83 33.85
C LEU A 38 -7.67 19.18 34.53
N PRO A 39 -7.02 19.53 35.64
CA PRO A 39 -7.15 20.87 36.20
C PRO A 39 -6.50 21.86 35.22
N VAL A 40 -7.31 22.82 34.77
CA VAL A 40 -6.83 24.02 34.07
C VAL A 40 -6.15 24.91 35.11
N SER A 41 -4.81 24.91 35.12
CA SER A 41 -3.94 26.09 35.36
C SER A 41 -2.55 25.65 35.80
N ALA A 42 -1.53 25.92 34.97
CA ALA A 42 -0.27 26.58 35.33
C ALA A 42 0.81 26.27 34.27
N SER A 43 1.29 27.35 33.66
CA SER A 43 2.52 27.49 32.89
C SER A 43 3.73 26.77 33.50
N ILE A 44 4.38 25.89 32.73
CA ILE A 44 5.81 25.56 32.89
C ILE A 44 6.43 25.42 31.50
N GLN A 45 7.24 26.42 31.15
CA GLN A 45 8.32 26.31 30.18
C GLN A 45 9.30 25.24 30.66
N ASN A 46 9.67 24.29 29.82
CA ASN A 46 10.96 23.61 29.87
C ASN A 46 11.20 22.87 28.55
N SER A 47 11.92 23.56 27.66
CA SER A 47 12.62 22.99 26.51
C SER A 47 13.78 22.11 27.00
N LEU A 48 13.85 20.87 26.50
CA LEU A 48 15.09 20.08 26.56
C LEU A 48 16.13 20.67 25.59
N PRO A 49 17.44 20.62 25.91
CA PRO A 49 18.48 21.16 25.05
C PRO A 49 18.73 20.20 23.87
N LEU A 50 18.60 20.72 22.64
CA LEU A 50 19.22 20.12 21.47
C LEU A 50 20.68 20.58 21.39
N GLU A 51 21.56 19.67 20.99
CA GLU A 51 23.01 19.89 20.91
C GLU A 51 23.42 21.03 19.96
N PRO A 52 24.53 21.74 20.27
CA PRO A 52 24.92 22.98 19.60
C PRO A 52 25.43 22.83 18.15
N ASP A 53 25.75 21.63 17.67
CA ASP A 53 26.34 21.43 16.34
C ASP A 53 25.33 21.48 15.17
N ILE A 54 24.03 21.37 15.44
CA ILE A 54 23.00 21.43 14.39
C ILE A 54 22.61 22.89 14.07
N GLN A 55 22.75 23.81 15.03
CA GLN A 55 22.35 25.21 14.84
C GLN A 55 23.28 26.01 13.92
N ALA A 56 24.55 25.63 13.78
CA ALA A 56 25.50 26.39 12.97
C ALA A 56 25.31 26.24 11.45
N ASN A 57 24.76 25.11 10.98
CA ASN A 57 24.65 24.80 9.55
C ASN A 57 23.22 24.93 8.98
N VAL A 58 22.19 24.96 9.83
CA VAL A 58 20.78 24.94 9.38
C VAL A 58 20.21 26.35 9.23
N LEU A 59 20.61 27.31 10.07
CA LEU A 59 20.09 28.68 10.01
C LEU A 59 20.41 29.43 8.70
N PRO A 60 21.63 29.36 8.12
CA PRO A 60 21.94 30.06 6.87
C PRO A 60 21.10 29.56 5.68
N LEU A 61 20.72 28.28 5.71
CA LEU A 61 19.96 27.60 4.66
C LEU A 61 18.48 27.97 4.71
N ILE A 62 17.90 28.09 5.92
CA ILE A 62 16.54 28.59 6.12
C ILE A 62 16.44 30.05 5.69
N GLU A 63 17.45 30.87 5.97
CA GLU A 63 17.49 32.27 5.57
C GLU A 63 17.68 32.45 4.05
N TYR A 64 18.37 31.53 3.39
CA TYR A 64 18.50 31.48 1.92
C TYR A 64 17.18 31.06 1.24
N LEU A 65 16.49 30.05 1.79
CA LEU A 65 15.20 29.57 1.27
C LEU A 65 14.07 30.60 1.39
N LEU A 66 14.09 31.43 2.43
CA LEU A 66 13.11 32.51 2.63
C LEU A 66 13.33 33.73 1.71
N LYS A 67 14.47 33.83 1.03
CA LYS A 67 14.82 34.95 0.13
C LYS A 67 14.55 34.67 -1.36
N LEU A 68 14.08 33.48 -1.72
CA LEU A 68 13.77 33.13 -3.11
C LEU A 68 12.40 33.70 -3.52
N GLN A 69 12.41 34.79 -4.31
CA GLN A 69 11.24 35.24 -5.07
C GLN A 69 11.19 34.52 -6.42
N PRO A 70 9.99 34.21 -6.96
CA PRO A 70 9.84 33.42 -8.18
C PRO A 70 10.11 34.30 -9.40
N SER A 71 11.38 34.43 -9.77
CA SER A 71 11.77 34.93 -11.07
C SER A 71 12.95 34.12 -11.58
N GLU A 72 12.70 33.43 -12.69
CA GLU A 72 13.58 32.49 -13.42
C GLU A 72 13.42 31.02 -13.02
N GLY A 73 12.71 30.28 -13.90
CA GLY A 73 12.81 28.83 -14.10
C GLY A 73 12.61 27.93 -12.87
N ILE A 74 11.40 27.37 -12.72
CA ILE A 74 11.07 26.32 -11.74
C ILE A 74 12.10 25.17 -11.77
N GLU A 75 12.67 24.89 -12.94
CA GLU A 75 13.68 23.85 -13.16
C GLU A 75 15.02 24.11 -12.45
N THR A 76 15.43 25.38 -12.33
CA THR A 76 16.70 25.78 -11.69
C THR A 76 16.59 25.70 -10.17
N THR A 77 15.44 26.14 -9.62
CA THR A 77 15.12 26.03 -8.19
C THR A 77 15.00 24.58 -7.74
N VAL A 78 14.36 23.72 -8.54
CA VAL A 78 14.25 22.28 -8.24
C VAL A 78 15.62 21.59 -8.28
N ARG A 79 16.51 21.93 -9.23
CA ARG A 79 17.89 21.42 -9.24
C ARG A 79 18.68 21.82 -8.00
N GLN A 80 18.57 23.08 -7.58
CA GLN A 80 19.29 23.58 -6.40
C GLN A 80 18.80 22.92 -5.11
N VAL A 81 17.50 22.67 -4.97
CA VAL A 81 16.92 21.94 -3.84
C VAL A 81 17.36 20.47 -3.83
N LEU A 82 17.37 19.80 -4.99
CA LEU A 82 17.84 18.42 -5.10
C LEU A 82 19.34 18.29 -4.81
N GLN A 83 20.14 19.27 -5.21
CA GLN A 83 21.58 19.27 -4.95
C GLN A 83 21.89 19.52 -3.46
N ALA A 84 21.10 20.36 -2.79
CA ALA A 84 21.18 20.55 -1.33
C ALA A 84 20.77 19.29 -0.55
N LEU A 85 19.72 18.58 -1.00
CA LEU A 85 19.30 17.30 -0.39
C LEU A 85 20.34 16.19 -0.58
N HIS A 86 21.02 16.16 -1.74
CA HIS A 86 22.11 15.22 -1.99
C HIS A 86 23.35 15.51 -1.13
N TYR A 87 23.65 16.79 -0.89
CA TYR A 87 24.73 17.21 0.00
C TYR A 87 24.44 16.84 1.48
N LEU A 88 23.19 17.02 1.94
CA LEU A 88 22.77 16.60 3.28
C LEU A 88 22.87 15.07 3.47
N LYS A 89 22.49 14.28 2.46
CA LYS A 89 22.71 12.82 2.47
C LYS A 89 24.18 12.41 2.47
N SER A 90 25.06 13.24 1.90
CA SER A 90 26.52 12.98 1.92
C SER A 90 27.18 13.32 3.25
N LEU A 91 26.55 14.15 4.08
CA LEU A 91 27.03 14.45 5.44
C LEU A 91 26.79 13.28 6.42
N ASP A 92 25.86 12.37 6.13
CA ASP A 92 25.67 11.11 6.87
C ASP A 92 26.69 10.01 6.50
N THR A 93 27.62 10.27 5.56
CA THR A 93 28.58 9.27 5.06
C THR A 93 30.05 9.65 5.23
N HIS A 94 30.36 10.36 6.32
CA HIS A 94 31.73 10.44 6.82
C HIS A 94 31.83 10.02 8.29
N SER A 95 32.05 8.73 8.50
CA SER A 95 32.98 8.29 9.55
C SER A 95 33.68 7.02 9.08
N CYS A 96 34.92 7.18 8.62
CA CYS A 96 35.84 6.06 8.42
C CYS A 96 36.63 5.86 9.72
N SER A 97 36.59 4.60 10.18
CA SER A 97 37.73 3.83 10.69
C SER A 97 38.46 4.39 11.91
N ASN A 98 38.07 3.88 13.08
CA ASN A 98 39.04 3.24 13.97
C ASN A 98 38.43 1.94 14.52
N HIS A 99 39.15 0.84 14.33
CA HIS A 99 38.82 -0.47 14.86
C HIS A 99 38.87 -0.43 16.40
N SER A 100 37.70 -0.33 17.02
CA SER A 100 37.39 -1.00 18.27
C SER A 100 35.95 -1.47 18.13
N SER A 101 35.76 -2.78 18.04
CA SER A 101 34.42 -3.39 18.01
C SER A 101 33.55 -2.76 19.10
N PRO A 102 32.35 -2.24 18.77
CA PRO A 102 31.42 -1.83 19.80
C PRO A 102 31.19 -3.04 20.72
N PRO A 103 31.09 -2.87 22.05
CA PRO A 103 30.77 -3.97 22.94
C PRO A 103 29.49 -4.62 22.43
N GLU A 104 29.54 -5.92 22.14
CA GLU A 104 28.36 -6.64 21.67
C GLU A 104 27.19 -6.38 22.62
N PRO A 105 25.96 -6.23 22.09
CA PRO A 105 24.79 -6.00 22.92
C PRO A 105 24.75 -7.06 24.02
N GLN A 106 24.79 -6.62 25.29
CA GLN A 106 24.69 -7.53 26.44
C GLN A 106 23.24 -8.02 26.57
N GLY A 107 22.79 -8.86 25.66
CA GLY A 107 21.45 -9.40 25.64
C GLY A 107 21.14 -10.24 24.41
N LEU A 108 20.09 -11.06 24.52
CA LEU A 108 19.62 -11.93 23.44
C LEU A 108 18.14 -11.72 23.21
N SER A 109 17.73 -11.93 21.96
CA SER A 109 16.34 -12.08 21.59
C SER A 109 16.01 -13.54 21.37
N LEU A 110 14.81 -13.89 21.80
CA LEU A 110 14.32 -15.26 21.78
C LEU A 110 12.99 -15.34 21.04
N LEU A 111 12.80 -16.42 20.27
CA LEU A 111 11.59 -16.70 19.53
C LEU A 111 10.98 -18.01 20.02
N LEU A 112 9.74 -17.95 20.51
CA LEU A 112 8.93 -19.12 20.82
C LEU A 112 7.87 -19.28 19.72
N LEU A 113 7.89 -20.41 19.03
CA LEU A 113 7.01 -20.72 17.92
C LEU A 113 6.03 -21.85 18.28
N ASP A 114 4.75 -21.54 18.18
CA ASP A 114 3.69 -22.54 18.10
C ASP A 114 3.61 -23.08 16.66
N ALA A 115 4.42 -24.11 16.39
CA ALA A 115 4.57 -24.70 15.07
C ALA A 115 3.41 -25.65 14.70
N GLU A 116 2.52 -25.95 15.65
CA GLU A 116 1.28 -26.67 15.38
C GLU A 116 0.28 -25.79 14.61
N ASN A 117 0.18 -24.51 15.00
CA ASN A 117 -0.80 -23.59 14.43
C ASN A 117 -0.23 -22.62 13.39
N ILE A 118 1.09 -22.34 13.44
CA ILE A 118 1.70 -21.32 12.59
C ILE A 118 2.86 -21.89 11.79
N LYS A 119 2.79 -21.72 10.46
CA LYS A 119 3.92 -21.96 9.56
C LYS A 119 4.75 -20.70 9.44
N PHE A 120 6.05 -20.82 9.68
CA PHE A 120 7.00 -19.71 9.68
C PHE A 120 7.88 -19.79 8.43
N ASP A 121 7.77 -18.80 7.55
CA ASP A 121 8.69 -18.67 6.42
C ASP A 121 10.02 -18.00 6.84
N PRO A 122 11.14 -18.22 6.12
CA PRO A 122 12.43 -17.62 6.47
C PRO A 122 12.49 -16.09 6.38
N HIS A 123 11.63 -15.49 5.54
CA HIS A 123 11.60 -14.05 5.34
C HIS A 123 10.96 -13.34 6.54
N LEU A 124 9.92 -13.93 7.13
CA LEU A 124 9.31 -13.50 8.37
C LEU A 124 10.32 -13.52 9.52
N GLU A 125 11.16 -14.55 9.62
CA GLU A 125 12.22 -14.58 10.64
C GLU A 125 13.23 -13.45 10.47
N THR A 126 13.63 -13.19 9.23
CA THR A 126 14.55 -12.11 8.91
C THR A 126 13.93 -10.77 9.31
N PHE A 127 12.64 -10.59 9.01
CA PHE A 127 11.88 -9.42 9.43
C PHE A 127 11.82 -9.29 10.96
N LEU A 128 11.49 -10.35 11.70
CA LEU A 128 11.49 -10.31 13.17
C LEU A 128 12.88 -10.00 13.74
N ALA A 129 13.93 -10.54 13.14
CA ALA A 129 15.31 -10.24 13.53
C ALA A 129 15.68 -8.76 13.27
N GLN A 130 15.14 -8.14 12.22
CA GLN A 130 15.32 -6.70 11.96
C GLN A 130 14.55 -5.80 12.94
N LEU A 131 13.41 -6.26 13.44
CA LEU A 131 12.63 -5.55 14.48
C LEU A 131 13.25 -5.65 15.88
N SER A 132 14.16 -6.59 16.05
CA SER A 132 14.77 -6.94 17.32
C SER A 132 15.93 -5.99 17.66
N SER A 133 15.99 -5.50 18.90
CA SER A 133 17.11 -4.69 19.37
C SER A 133 18.33 -5.56 19.71
N TYR A 134 18.11 -6.83 20.03
CA TYR A 134 19.17 -7.81 20.32
C TYR A 134 19.23 -8.93 19.26
N PRO A 135 20.35 -9.66 19.14
CA PRO A 135 20.46 -10.78 18.21
C PRO A 135 19.43 -11.89 18.48
N LEU A 136 18.67 -12.27 17.45
CA LEU A 136 17.63 -13.32 17.52
C LEU A 136 18.25 -14.72 17.41
N ASN A 137 18.91 -15.16 18.47
CA ASN A 137 19.75 -16.37 18.46
C ASN A 137 19.07 -17.60 19.07
N VAL A 138 18.08 -17.42 19.94
CA VAL A 138 17.37 -18.54 20.57
C VAL A 138 16.04 -18.74 19.90
N LYS A 139 15.86 -19.87 19.21
CA LYS A 139 14.63 -20.21 18.50
C LYS A 139 14.11 -21.55 19.02
N ILE A 140 12.87 -21.58 19.52
CA ILE A 140 12.28 -22.78 20.10
C ILE A 140 10.92 -23.00 19.45
N ALA A 141 10.71 -24.19 18.85
CA ALA A 141 9.44 -24.56 18.25
C ALA A 141 8.76 -25.66 19.08
N PHE A 142 7.45 -25.52 19.26
CA PHE A 142 6.60 -26.46 19.97
C PHE A 142 5.60 -27.06 18.99
N ALA A 143 5.62 -28.38 18.82
CA ALA A 143 4.61 -29.08 18.04
C ALA A 143 4.58 -30.56 18.35
N ASN A 144 3.51 -31.21 17.90
CA ASN A 144 3.49 -32.66 17.79
C ASN A 144 4.15 -33.11 16.49
N TRP A 145 5.46 -33.32 16.53
CA TRP A 145 6.28 -33.73 15.37
C TRP A 145 5.88 -35.06 14.72
N LYS A 146 4.97 -35.85 15.30
CA LYS A 146 4.42 -37.03 14.61
C LYS A 146 3.45 -36.65 13.48
N ASN A 147 2.81 -35.49 13.57
CA ASN A 147 1.76 -35.05 12.65
C ASN A 147 2.12 -33.78 11.88
N THR A 148 3.22 -33.10 12.23
CA THR A 148 3.63 -31.84 11.60
C THR A 148 4.68 -32.09 10.53
N ALA A 149 4.37 -31.75 9.28
CA ALA A 149 5.36 -31.67 8.20
C ALA A 149 6.17 -30.36 8.33
N GLY A 150 7.49 -30.41 8.11
CA GLY A 150 8.37 -29.23 8.18
C GLY A 150 9.31 -29.19 9.40
N ASP A 151 9.41 -30.30 10.14
CA ASP A 151 10.33 -30.48 11.26
C ASP A 151 11.81 -30.37 10.84
N SER A 152 12.15 -30.94 9.67
CA SER A 152 13.52 -30.89 9.12
C SER A 152 13.93 -29.47 8.74
N GLU A 153 13.03 -28.68 8.14
CA GLU A 153 13.31 -27.30 7.73
C GLU A 153 13.56 -26.40 8.95
N LEU A 154 12.73 -26.50 9.99
CA LEU A 154 12.92 -25.74 11.23
C LEU A 154 14.23 -26.14 11.93
N TYR A 155 14.56 -27.43 11.94
CA TYR A 155 15.82 -27.92 12.52
C TYR A 155 17.03 -27.34 11.77
N GLU A 156 17.03 -27.37 10.44
CA GLU A 156 18.09 -26.79 9.60
C GLU A 156 18.25 -25.28 9.81
N ARG A 157 17.14 -24.58 10.12
CA ARG A 157 17.12 -23.15 10.45
C ARG A 157 17.56 -22.82 11.89
N GLY A 158 17.96 -23.84 12.66
CA GLY A 158 18.52 -23.70 14.00
C GLY A 158 17.49 -23.70 15.14
N TYR A 159 16.27 -24.21 14.92
CA TYR A 159 15.28 -24.32 15.99
C TYR A 159 15.59 -25.47 16.94
N GLN A 160 15.49 -25.19 18.23
CA GLN A 160 15.29 -26.21 19.24
C GLN A 160 13.86 -26.74 19.14
N MET A 161 13.72 -28.02 18.79
CA MET A 161 12.41 -28.64 18.60
C MET A 161 11.95 -29.32 19.89
N ILE A 162 10.83 -28.85 20.44
CA ILE A 162 10.19 -29.41 21.64
C ILE A 162 8.98 -30.23 21.21
N HIS A 163 9.09 -31.55 21.37
CA HIS A 163 7.97 -32.45 21.13
C HIS A 163 6.92 -32.28 22.23
N VAL A 164 5.66 -32.09 21.83
CA VAL A 164 4.52 -32.14 22.75
C VAL A 164 3.63 -33.36 22.48
N PRO A 165 3.04 -33.96 23.53
CA PRO A 165 2.14 -35.10 23.38
C PRO A 165 0.87 -34.73 22.61
N LEU A 166 0.12 -35.75 22.19
CA LEU A 166 -1.20 -35.55 21.59
C LEU A 166 -2.17 -35.01 22.65
N GLY A 167 -2.85 -33.92 22.33
CA GLY A 167 -3.87 -33.34 23.19
C GLY A 167 -4.14 -31.89 22.80
N LYS A 168 -5.41 -31.47 22.92
CA LYS A 168 -5.80 -30.10 22.64
C LYS A 168 -5.00 -29.13 23.53
N ASN A 169 -4.40 -28.12 22.92
CA ASN A 169 -3.59 -27.09 23.58
C ASN A 169 -2.32 -27.60 24.29
N SER A 170 -1.79 -28.78 23.89
CA SER A 170 -0.56 -29.31 24.50
C SER A 170 0.65 -28.44 24.16
N ALA A 171 0.73 -27.93 22.94
CA ALA A 171 1.75 -26.98 22.51
C ALA A 171 1.69 -25.70 23.36
N ASP A 172 0.51 -25.10 23.50
CA ASP A 172 0.32 -23.88 24.30
C ASP A 172 0.69 -24.07 25.77
N ALA A 173 0.29 -25.21 26.37
CA ALA A 173 0.60 -25.52 27.76
C ALA A 173 2.11 -25.68 27.97
N GLN A 174 2.80 -26.38 27.07
CA GLN A 174 4.25 -26.55 27.15
C GLN A 174 4.98 -25.22 26.93
N MET A 175 4.53 -24.42 25.95
CA MET A 175 5.08 -23.11 25.64
C MET A 175 4.89 -22.15 26.82
N LEU A 176 3.73 -22.16 27.48
CA LEU A 176 3.45 -21.38 28.68
C LEU A 176 4.37 -21.81 29.84
N ALA A 177 4.48 -23.11 30.11
CA ALA A 177 5.29 -23.64 31.20
C ALA A 177 6.79 -23.34 31.01
N MET A 178 7.34 -23.67 29.84
CA MET A 178 8.74 -23.45 29.52
C MET A 178 9.06 -21.95 29.35
N GLY A 179 8.18 -21.21 28.68
CA GLY A 179 8.32 -19.78 28.47
C GLY A 179 8.32 -19.00 29.77
N SER A 180 7.47 -19.36 30.75
CA SER A 180 7.46 -18.68 32.06
C SER A 180 8.77 -18.86 32.84
N ALA A 181 9.48 -19.97 32.59
CA ALA A 181 10.77 -20.29 33.19
C ALA A 181 11.98 -19.85 32.35
N ILE A 182 11.78 -19.08 31.26
CA ILE A 182 12.80 -18.92 30.22
C ILE A 182 14.10 -18.29 30.74
N ARG A 183 14.01 -17.36 31.69
CA ARG A 183 15.17 -16.69 32.29
C ARG A 183 16.05 -17.61 33.14
N LEU A 184 15.54 -18.76 33.59
CA LEU A 184 16.35 -19.76 34.29
C LEU A 184 17.33 -20.43 33.32
N HIS A 185 16.89 -20.67 32.08
CA HIS A 185 17.69 -21.32 31.06
C HIS A 185 18.48 -20.32 30.20
N TYR A 186 17.91 -19.13 29.98
CA TYR A 186 18.45 -18.07 29.15
C TYR A 186 18.46 -16.74 29.90
N PRO A 187 19.36 -16.56 30.91
CA PRO A 187 19.36 -15.39 31.79
C PRO A 187 19.70 -14.08 31.07
N GLN A 188 20.31 -14.16 29.89
CA GLN A 188 20.69 -13.02 29.06
C GLN A 188 19.56 -12.53 28.14
N VAL A 189 18.41 -13.23 28.08
CA VAL A 189 17.30 -12.81 27.22
C VAL A 189 16.73 -11.49 27.71
N LYS A 190 16.60 -10.54 26.78
CA LYS A 190 16.02 -9.21 26.98
C LYS A 190 14.74 -9.02 26.18
N GLU A 191 14.60 -9.76 25.08
CA GLU A 191 13.50 -9.64 24.13
C GLU A 191 12.93 -11.02 23.80
N ALA A 192 11.60 -11.13 23.73
CA ALA A 192 10.92 -12.36 23.39
C ALA A 192 9.81 -12.16 22.35
N PHE A 193 9.87 -12.90 21.26
CA PHE A 193 8.81 -13.03 20.26
C PHE A 193 7.95 -14.26 20.59
N ILE A 194 6.68 -14.03 20.87
CA ILE A 194 5.68 -15.06 21.15
C ILE A 194 4.83 -15.25 19.91
N CYS A 195 5.15 -16.27 19.13
CA CYS A 195 4.54 -16.57 17.85
C CYS A 195 3.43 -17.61 18.03
N SER A 196 2.23 -17.14 18.37
CA SER A 196 1.02 -17.95 18.43
C SER A 196 -0.23 -17.08 18.29
N SER A 197 -1.25 -17.64 17.65
CA SER A 197 -2.56 -17.01 17.51
C SER A 197 -3.46 -17.21 18.74
N ASP A 198 -3.12 -18.14 19.66
CA ASP A 198 -3.95 -18.40 20.83
C ASP A 198 -3.97 -17.20 21.79
N TRP A 199 -5.14 -16.95 22.37
CA TRP A 199 -5.34 -15.96 23.40
C TRP A 199 -4.74 -16.39 24.75
N LEU A 200 -4.62 -17.69 25.04
CA LEU A 200 -4.10 -18.22 26.30
C LEU A 200 -2.67 -17.72 26.58
N LEU A 201 -1.87 -17.61 25.51
CA LEU A 201 -0.49 -17.12 25.59
C LEU A 201 -0.39 -15.61 25.85
N ASN A 202 -1.51 -14.90 26.02
CA ASN A 202 -1.53 -13.59 26.69
C ASN A 202 -0.92 -13.67 28.09
N HIS A 203 -1.20 -14.76 28.83
CA HIS A 203 -0.66 -14.95 30.16
C HIS A 203 0.86 -15.08 30.13
N LEU A 204 1.39 -15.82 29.15
CA LEU A 204 2.84 -15.91 28.92
C LEU A 204 3.44 -14.53 28.60
N CYS A 205 2.81 -13.77 27.70
CA CYS A 205 3.27 -12.43 27.37
C CYS A 205 3.36 -11.56 28.64
N ASN A 206 2.29 -11.52 29.43
CA ASN A 206 2.26 -10.72 30.66
C ASN A 206 3.31 -11.18 31.67
N GLU A 207 3.52 -12.49 31.83
CA GLU A 207 4.53 -13.03 32.74
C GLU A 207 5.95 -12.60 32.31
N LEU A 208 6.28 -12.72 31.02
CA LEU A 208 7.57 -12.28 30.50
C LEU A 208 7.78 -10.78 30.65
N GLN A 209 6.73 -9.97 30.46
CA GLN A 209 6.78 -8.53 30.72
C GLN A 209 7.03 -8.22 32.20
N ASN A 210 6.38 -8.94 33.12
CA ASN A 210 6.60 -8.79 34.56
C ASN A 210 8.04 -9.15 34.96
N GLN A 211 8.67 -10.07 34.23
CA GLN A 211 10.09 -10.42 34.39
C GLN A 211 11.05 -9.39 33.77
N GLY A 212 10.53 -8.31 33.17
CA GLY A 212 11.30 -7.20 32.62
C GLY A 212 11.76 -7.39 31.17
N LEU A 213 11.19 -8.34 30.44
CA LEU A 213 11.50 -8.53 29.02
C LEU A 213 10.68 -7.58 28.15
N THR A 214 11.27 -7.15 27.04
CA THR A 214 10.53 -6.59 25.91
C THR A 214 9.83 -7.77 25.19
N VAL A 215 8.53 -7.66 24.91
CA VAL A 215 7.73 -8.78 24.43
C VAL A 215 7.01 -8.36 23.16
N TYR A 216 7.27 -9.10 22.09
CA TYR A 216 6.59 -8.97 20.83
C TYR A 216 5.61 -10.12 20.70
N ARG A 217 4.35 -9.79 20.44
CA ARG A 217 3.34 -10.79 20.14
C ARG A 217 3.18 -10.90 18.63
N VAL A 218 3.44 -12.09 18.09
CA VAL A 218 3.32 -12.36 16.66
C VAL A 218 2.11 -13.28 16.45
N ARG A 219 1.16 -12.80 15.66
CA ARG A 219 -0.10 -13.51 15.38
C ARG A 219 -0.35 -13.58 13.89
N ARG A 220 -0.89 -14.71 13.45
CA ARG A 220 -1.37 -14.81 12.07
C ARG A 220 -2.79 -14.26 11.97
N GLU A 221 -3.00 -13.32 11.05
CA GLU A 221 -4.28 -12.74 10.65
C GLU A 221 -4.42 -12.96 9.14
N ASP A 222 -5.15 -14.01 8.75
CA ASP A 222 -5.30 -14.47 7.36
C ASP A 222 -3.93 -14.70 6.66
N ASP A 223 -3.61 -13.87 5.67
CA ASP A 223 -2.37 -13.89 4.87
C ASP A 223 -1.31 -12.90 5.38
N ASN A 224 -1.52 -12.33 6.57
CA ASN A 224 -0.59 -11.41 7.20
C ASN A 224 -0.22 -11.86 8.61
N PHE A 225 0.93 -11.41 9.07
CA PHE A 225 1.33 -11.48 10.46
C PHE A 225 1.19 -10.10 11.09
N ARG A 226 0.52 -10.05 12.24
CA ARG A 226 0.44 -8.89 13.11
C ARG A 226 1.47 -9.04 14.22
N ILE A 227 2.43 -8.13 14.27
CA ILE A 227 3.49 -8.05 15.27
C ILE A 227 3.16 -6.87 16.18
N GLU A 228 2.86 -7.13 17.45
CA GLU A 228 2.55 -6.11 18.46
C GLU A 228 3.67 -6.05 19.49
N ASN A 229 4.34 -4.90 19.61
CA ASN A 229 5.21 -4.62 20.74
C ASN A 229 4.34 -4.34 21.97
N ARG A 230 4.43 -5.20 22.99
CA ARG A 230 3.56 -5.16 24.17
C ARG A 230 3.93 -4.06 25.16
N GLN A 231 5.09 -3.43 25.01
CA GLN A 231 5.54 -2.30 25.83
C GLN A 231 5.03 -0.98 25.24
N THR A 232 5.25 -0.77 23.94
CA THR A 232 4.92 0.51 23.28
C THR A 232 3.50 0.53 22.72
N GLY A 233 2.91 -0.64 22.45
CA GLY A 233 1.65 -0.78 21.72
C GLY A 233 1.80 -0.57 20.22
N GLU A 234 3.02 -0.41 19.71
CA GLU A 234 3.31 -0.34 18.27
C GLU A 234 2.91 -1.65 17.59
N ILE A 235 2.25 -1.53 16.44
CA ILE A 235 1.80 -2.67 15.65
C ILE A 235 2.40 -2.55 14.26
N ARG A 236 3.04 -3.63 13.82
CA ARG A 236 3.55 -3.81 12.47
C ARG A 236 2.88 -5.01 11.82
N TYR A 237 2.85 -4.99 10.50
CA TYR A 237 2.22 -6.02 9.71
C TYR A 237 3.23 -6.55 8.69
N TYR A 238 3.23 -7.86 8.49
CA TYR A 238 4.06 -8.53 7.49
C TYR A 238 3.16 -9.35 6.59
N SER A 239 3.30 -9.22 5.27
CA SER A 239 2.48 -9.97 4.32
C SER A 239 3.19 -11.24 3.86
N THR A 240 2.56 -12.40 4.09
CA THR A 240 3.10 -13.67 3.56
C THR A 240 2.95 -13.79 2.05
N THR A 241 2.01 -13.05 1.45
CA THR A 241 1.78 -13.06 0.01
C THR A 241 2.88 -12.33 -0.75
N TYR A 242 3.38 -11.22 -0.18
CA TYR A 242 4.39 -10.37 -0.83
C TYR A 242 5.78 -10.49 -0.20
N ASN A 243 5.91 -11.25 0.90
CA ASN A 243 7.15 -11.42 1.68
C ASN A 243 7.81 -10.10 2.09
N VAL A 244 7.00 -9.11 2.46
CA VAL A 244 7.46 -7.77 2.86
C VAL A 244 6.65 -7.24 4.05
N GLU A 245 7.26 -6.31 4.80
CA GLU A 245 6.52 -5.47 5.73
C GLU A 245 5.43 -4.70 4.99
N VAL A 246 4.22 -4.69 5.53
CA VAL A 246 3.12 -3.89 5.02
C VAL A 246 3.34 -2.46 5.53
N PRO A 247 3.63 -1.49 4.63
CA PRO A 247 3.93 -0.13 5.06
C PRO A 247 2.73 0.53 5.72
N THR A 248 2.98 1.58 6.51
CA THR A 248 1.88 2.33 7.11
C THR A 248 1.06 3.04 6.02
N PRO A 249 -0.20 3.43 6.29
CA PRO A 249 -0.99 4.20 5.33
C PRO A 249 -0.27 5.49 4.87
N LEU A 250 0.51 6.12 5.76
CA LEU A 250 1.29 7.30 5.42
C LEU A 250 2.43 6.98 4.45
N ASP A 251 3.18 5.90 4.71
CA ASP A 251 4.28 5.47 3.84
C ASP A 251 3.76 5.04 2.47
N LEU A 252 2.58 4.40 2.42
CA LEU A 252 1.91 4.06 1.16
C LEU A 252 1.53 5.31 0.38
N MET A 253 0.98 6.33 1.04
CA MET A 253 0.66 7.61 0.39
C MET A 253 1.90 8.29 -0.18
N GLN A 254 3.00 8.33 0.59
CA GLN A 254 4.27 8.88 0.12
C GLN A 254 4.83 8.09 -1.06
N SER A 255 4.72 6.76 -1.02
CA SER A 255 5.16 5.89 -2.13
C SER A 255 4.35 6.15 -3.40
N ILE A 256 3.03 6.30 -3.27
CA ILE A 256 2.15 6.65 -4.40
C ILE A 256 2.50 8.04 -4.96
N GLU A 257 2.72 9.03 -4.10
CA GLU A 257 3.10 10.37 -4.52
C GLU A 257 4.43 10.38 -5.29
N GLN A 258 5.43 9.65 -4.80
CA GLN A 258 6.71 9.49 -5.48
C GLN A 258 6.54 8.83 -6.86
N LEU A 259 5.70 7.80 -6.97
CA LEU A 259 5.42 7.16 -8.26
C LEU A 259 4.72 8.11 -9.24
N ILE A 260 3.73 8.86 -8.76
CA ILE A 260 3.04 9.87 -9.58
C ILE A 260 4.03 10.93 -10.06
N GLN A 261 4.91 11.40 -9.18
CA GLN A 261 5.91 12.42 -9.52
C GLN A 261 6.95 11.89 -10.53
N ALA A 262 7.40 10.64 -10.36
CA ALA A 262 8.33 10.00 -11.29
C ALA A 262 7.69 9.82 -12.68
N GLU A 263 6.42 9.39 -12.75
CA GLU A 263 5.69 9.29 -14.01
C GLU A 263 5.48 10.66 -14.67
N HIS A 264 5.16 11.68 -13.89
CA HIS A 264 5.02 13.04 -14.41
C HIS A 264 6.32 13.54 -15.05
N GLN A 265 7.47 13.31 -14.40
CA GLN A 265 8.78 13.65 -14.94
C GLN A 265 9.05 12.89 -16.26
N SER A 266 8.82 11.58 -16.27
CA SER A 266 8.97 10.72 -17.46
C SER A 266 8.11 11.20 -18.64
N LEU A 267 6.85 11.57 -18.40
CA LEU A 267 5.95 12.10 -19.43
C LEU A 267 6.41 13.46 -19.96
N THR A 268 6.82 14.37 -19.08
CA THR A 268 7.34 15.69 -19.49
C THR A 268 8.57 15.54 -20.37
N GLU A 269 9.52 14.65 -20.02
CA GLU A 269 10.69 14.36 -20.86
C GLU A 269 10.30 13.84 -22.25
N ARG A 270 9.34 12.91 -22.31
CA ARG A 270 8.85 12.37 -23.60
C ARG A 270 8.14 13.44 -24.44
N LEU A 271 7.39 14.36 -23.82
CA LEU A 271 6.74 15.46 -24.53
C LEU A 271 7.77 16.43 -25.13
N VAL A 272 8.88 16.70 -24.44
CA VAL A 272 9.99 17.50 -24.96
C VAL A 272 10.66 16.80 -26.15
N GLN A 273 10.85 15.48 -26.09
CA GLN A 273 11.38 14.73 -27.22
C GLN A 273 10.44 14.77 -28.43
N LEU A 274 9.13 14.61 -28.21
CA LEU A 274 8.12 14.68 -29.28
C LEU A 274 8.05 16.07 -29.92
N SER A 275 8.10 17.14 -29.13
CA SER A 275 8.11 18.50 -29.67
C SER A 275 9.37 18.75 -30.51
N THR A 276 10.51 18.20 -30.09
CA THR A 276 11.76 18.23 -30.85
C THR A 276 11.60 17.54 -32.20
N VAL A 277 11.06 16.32 -32.22
CA VAL A 277 10.81 15.59 -33.48
C VAL A 277 9.83 16.35 -34.38
N MET A 278 8.78 16.94 -33.82
CA MET A 278 7.80 17.72 -34.58
C MET A 278 8.42 18.95 -35.24
N ASN A 279 9.29 19.67 -34.52
CA ASN A 279 10.06 20.78 -35.07
C ASN A 279 10.97 20.33 -36.22
N LEU A 280 11.65 19.20 -36.07
CA LEU A 280 12.48 18.64 -37.14
C LEU A 280 11.67 18.28 -38.38
N VAL A 281 10.47 17.71 -38.21
CA VAL A 281 9.55 17.41 -39.32
C VAL A 281 9.10 18.69 -40.03
N GLN A 282 8.74 19.73 -39.28
CA GLN A 282 8.36 21.02 -39.86
C GLN A 282 9.50 21.67 -40.64
N GLN A 283 10.72 21.65 -40.09
CA GLN A 283 11.91 22.14 -40.78
C GLN A 283 12.16 21.36 -42.08
N ARG A 284 12.03 20.03 -42.05
CA ARG A 284 12.18 19.19 -43.25
C ARG A 284 11.17 19.56 -44.34
N ALA A 285 9.91 19.75 -43.96
CA ALA A 285 8.85 20.15 -44.89
C ALA A 285 9.12 21.53 -45.52
N ALA A 286 9.68 22.48 -44.76
CA ALA A 286 10.07 23.79 -45.28
C ALA A 286 11.22 23.69 -46.30
N ILE A 287 12.23 22.86 -46.01
CA ILE A 287 13.35 22.60 -46.93
C ILE A 287 12.85 22.02 -48.25
N GLU A 288 11.97 21.01 -48.20
CA GLU A 288 11.42 20.38 -49.42
C GLU A 288 10.62 21.36 -50.28
N LYS A 289 9.85 22.27 -49.66
CA LYS A 289 9.16 23.35 -50.38
C LYS A 289 10.15 24.27 -51.09
N GLN A 290 11.25 24.62 -50.43
CA GLN A 290 12.26 25.52 -50.98
C GLN A 290 13.07 24.84 -52.11
N GLU A 291 13.37 23.55 -51.99
CA GLU A 291 14.00 22.77 -53.07
C GLU A 291 13.09 22.66 -54.29
N LYS A 292 11.80 22.38 -54.11
CA LYS A 292 10.82 22.35 -55.21
C LYS A 292 10.73 23.70 -55.94
N ALA A 293 10.76 24.81 -55.20
CA ALA A 293 10.74 26.15 -55.78
C ALA A 293 12.03 26.49 -56.56
N ARG A 294 13.18 25.95 -56.16
CA ARG A 294 14.47 26.17 -56.85
C ARG A 294 14.64 25.35 -58.13
N ILE A 295 13.97 24.21 -58.24
CA ILE A 295 14.08 23.31 -59.40
C ILE A 295 13.19 23.78 -60.58
N SER A 296 12.31 24.76 -60.36
CA SER A 296 11.46 25.34 -61.40
C SER A 296 11.82 26.80 -61.73
N PRO A 297 12.64 27.06 -62.77
CA PRO A 297 12.57 28.34 -63.47
C PRO A 297 11.81 28.23 -64.80
N SER A 298 10.92 29.20 -65.00
CA SER A 298 10.23 29.61 -66.24
C SER A 298 9.28 28.62 -66.93
N LEU A 299 7.98 28.89 -66.79
CA LEU A 299 7.18 29.31 -67.95
C LEU A 299 6.04 30.21 -67.45
N ASP A 300 6.25 31.52 -67.57
CA ASP A 300 5.15 32.49 -67.54
C ASP A 300 4.31 32.30 -68.81
N GLY A 301 2.99 32.27 -68.63
CA GLY A 301 2.08 32.28 -69.76
C GLY A 301 0.62 32.04 -69.39
N LEU A 302 -0.04 33.11 -68.92
CA LEU A 302 -1.49 33.36 -69.02
C LEU A 302 -2.41 32.52 -68.11
N SER A 303 -3.13 33.18 -67.21
CA SER A 303 -4.54 33.52 -67.44
C SER A 303 -5.29 33.84 -66.14
N SER A 304 -5.93 35.01 -66.15
CA SER A 304 -7.26 35.34 -65.60
C SER A 304 -7.67 34.88 -64.19
N ALA A 305 -7.92 35.91 -63.37
CA ALA A 305 -9.13 36.11 -62.58
C ALA A 305 -9.68 34.91 -61.80
N ASP A 306 -9.55 34.97 -60.47
CA ASP A 306 -10.71 34.82 -59.59
C ASP A 306 -10.47 35.43 -58.21
N LYS A 307 -11.54 35.98 -57.66
CA LYS A 307 -11.62 36.76 -56.40
C LYS A 307 -11.14 35.95 -55.18
N PRO A 308 -10.51 36.59 -54.17
CA PRO A 308 -10.41 35.99 -52.84
C PRO A 308 -11.78 36.06 -52.17
N ILE A 309 -12.36 34.88 -51.95
CA ILE A 309 -13.44 34.67 -50.99
C ILE A 309 -12.85 34.86 -49.60
N GLU A 310 -13.46 35.79 -48.87
CA GLU A 310 -13.24 36.08 -47.46
C GLU A 310 -13.53 34.82 -46.61
N SER A 311 -12.47 34.26 -46.01
CA SER A 311 -12.58 33.13 -45.08
C SER A 311 -13.06 33.64 -43.72
N GLN A 312 -14.34 33.45 -43.45
CA GLN A 312 -14.91 33.54 -42.11
C GLN A 312 -14.30 32.47 -41.18
N PRO A 313 -14.17 32.75 -39.87
CA PRO A 313 -13.75 31.75 -38.88
C PRO A 313 -14.82 30.68 -38.73
N LEU A 314 -14.43 29.41 -38.81
CA LEU A 314 -15.30 28.28 -38.46
C LEU A 314 -15.53 28.28 -36.93
N PRO A 315 -16.79 28.19 -36.46
CA PRO A 315 -17.10 28.22 -35.03
C PRO A 315 -16.68 26.93 -34.33
N GLU A 316 -16.20 27.08 -33.08
CA GLU A 316 -15.96 25.98 -32.14
C GLU A 316 -17.21 25.09 -32.00
N PRO A 317 -17.06 23.75 -31.96
CA PRO A 317 -18.19 22.89 -31.64
C PRO A 317 -18.59 23.06 -30.16
N PRO A 318 -19.88 23.26 -29.86
CA PRO A 318 -20.39 23.31 -28.49
C PRO A 318 -20.28 21.93 -27.81
N PRO A 319 -20.25 21.86 -26.46
CA PRO A 319 -20.05 20.62 -25.72
C PRO A 319 -21.12 19.60 -26.06
N GLU A 320 -20.69 18.45 -26.59
CA GLU A 320 -21.56 17.31 -26.85
C GLU A 320 -22.18 16.83 -25.53
N ASN A 321 -23.51 16.91 -25.47
CA ASN A 321 -24.34 16.15 -24.55
C ASN A 321 -24.03 14.65 -24.80
N ILE A 322 -23.45 13.97 -23.81
CA ILE A 322 -23.14 12.54 -23.91
C ILE A 322 -24.46 11.76 -23.97
N VAL A 323 -24.89 11.44 -25.19
CA VAL A 323 -25.99 10.52 -25.45
C VAL A 323 -25.47 9.11 -25.14
N HIS A 324 -25.81 8.57 -23.98
CA HIS A 324 -25.45 7.19 -23.63
C HIS A 324 -26.15 6.21 -24.60
N PRO A 325 -25.41 5.30 -25.25
CA PRO A 325 -25.99 4.33 -26.18
C PRO A 325 -26.99 3.41 -25.46
N GLU A 326 -28.22 3.36 -25.97
CA GLU A 326 -29.33 2.60 -25.37
C GLU A 326 -29.20 1.10 -25.71
N ILE A 327 -28.97 0.26 -24.71
CA ILE A 327 -28.91 -1.21 -24.85
C ILE A 327 -30.33 -1.80 -24.70
N LYS A 328 -30.83 -2.45 -25.76
CA LYS A 328 -32.20 -3.00 -25.85
C LYS A 328 -32.25 -4.52 -25.87
N THR A 329 -31.14 -5.19 -26.18
CA THR A 329 -31.09 -6.65 -26.31
C THR A 329 -29.98 -7.29 -25.49
N ARG A 330 -30.14 -8.59 -25.20
CA ARG A 330 -29.10 -9.39 -24.55
C ARG A 330 -27.79 -9.40 -25.35
N ALA A 331 -27.88 -9.48 -26.67
CA ALA A 331 -26.72 -9.49 -27.55
C ALA A 331 -25.99 -8.14 -27.56
N GLU A 332 -26.72 -7.03 -27.49
CA GLU A 332 -26.13 -5.69 -27.33
C GLU A 332 -25.43 -5.52 -25.98
N LEU A 333 -26.00 -6.06 -24.90
CA LEU A 333 -25.36 -6.06 -23.58
C LEU A 333 -24.05 -6.84 -23.60
N GLU A 334 -24.03 -8.00 -24.24
CA GLU A 334 -22.82 -8.80 -24.43
C GLU A 334 -21.78 -8.06 -25.26
N LYS A 335 -22.15 -7.49 -26.40
CA LYS A 335 -21.25 -6.66 -27.23
C LYS A 335 -20.70 -5.46 -26.47
N ALA A 336 -21.52 -4.79 -25.67
CA ALA A 336 -21.09 -3.66 -24.83
C ALA A 336 -20.03 -4.08 -23.81
N LEU A 337 -20.25 -5.20 -23.10
CA LEU A 337 -19.29 -5.72 -22.13
C LEU A 337 -17.99 -6.19 -22.81
N ILE A 338 -18.07 -6.85 -23.95
CA ILE A 338 -16.90 -7.24 -24.74
C ILE A 338 -16.11 -6.00 -25.18
N LYS A 339 -16.78 -4.95 -25.66
CA LYS A 339 -16.14 -3.68 -26.05
C LYS A 339 -15.41 -3.03 -24.88
N ILE A 340 -16.00 -3.03 -23.69
CA ILE A 340 -15.35 -2.51 -22.49
C ILE A 340 -14.11 -3.32 -22.13
N VAL A 341 -14.21 -4.66 -22.11
CA VAL A 341 -13.05 -5.53 -21.83
C VAL A 341 -11.95 -5.27 -22.87
N ALA A 342 -12.31 -5.21 -24.16
CA ALA A 342 -11.37 -4.96 -25.26
C ALA A 342 -10.63 -3.63 -25.07
N ASN A 343 -11.35 -2.56 -24.75
CA ASN A 343 -10.77 -1.24 -24.49
C ASN A 343 -9.84 -1.26 -23.27
N LEU A 344 -10.27 -1.91 -22.18
CA LEU A 344 -9.47 -2.00 -20.95
C LEU A 344 -8.23 -2.89 -21.09
N THR A 345 -8.19 -3.77 -22.11
CA THR A 345 -7.06 -4.66 -22.41
C THR A 345 -6.34 -4.29 -23.71
N ALA A 346 -6.60 -3.11 -24.29
CA ALA A 346 -6.08 -2.74 -25.62
C ALA A 346 -4.54 -2.72 -25.66
N GLU A 347 -3.90 -2.32 -24.56
CA GLU A 347 -2.43 -2.28 -24.42
C GLU A 347 -1.82 -3.64 -24.06
N SER A 348 -2.63 -4.62 -23.67
CA SER A 348 -2.19 -5.94 -23.23
C SER A 348 -3.25 -7.01 -23.51
N PRO A 349 -3.38 -7.47 -24.78
CA PRO A 349 -4.36 -8.47 -25.16
C PRO A 349 -4.22 -9.76 -24.34
N GLY A 350 -5.33 -10.24 -23.78
CA GLY A 350 -5.35 -11.42 -22.93
C GLY A 350 -5.09 -11.14 -21.43
N GLN A 351 -4.85 -9.89 -21.05
CA GLN A 351 -4.84 -9.50 -19.64
C GLN A 351 -6.22 -9.69 -19.01
N TYR A 352 -6.23 -10.15 -17.76
CA TYR A 352 -7.44 -10.29 -16.96
C TYR A 352 -7.77 -8.98 -16.25
N ILE A 353 -9.04 -8.59 -16.27
CA ILE A 353 -9.56 -7.44 -15.54
C ILE A 353 -10.51 -7.90 -14.44
N SER A 354 -10.51 -7.23 -13.28
CA SER A 354 -11.44 -7.58 -12.22
C SER A 354 -12.89 -7.28 -12.63
N ILE A 355 -13.84 -8.12 -12.20
CA ILE A 355 -15.27 -7.90 -12.46
C ILE A 355 -15.76 -6.57 -11.86
N SER A 356 -15.16 -6.15 -10.74
CA SER A 356 -15.42 -4.84 -10.13
C SER A 356 -15.05 -3.69 -11.09
N LYS A 357 -13.87 -3.74 -11.71
CA LYS A 357 -13.42 -2.74 -12.69
C LYS A 357 -14.34 -2.70 -13.92
N LEU A 358 -14.70 -3.88 -14.44
CA LEU A 358 -15.67 -4.00 -15.54
C LEU A 358 -17.03 -3.39 -15.18
N SER A 359 -17.52 -3.62 -13.96
CA SER A 359 -18.80 -3.08 -13.50
C SER A 359 -18.77 -1.55 -13.38
N SER A 360 -17.68 -0.99 -12.87
CA SER A 360 -17.48 0.45 -12.74
C SER A 360 -17.43 1.13 -14.11
N GLU A 361 -16.66 0.57 -15.04
CA GLU A 361 -16.53 1.11 -16.41
C GLU A 361 -17.86 1.02 -17.17
N PHE A 362 -18.61 -0.07 -16.99
CA PHE A 362 -19.96 -0.20 -17.54
C PHE A 362 -20.90 0.88 -17.01
N HIS A 363 -20.87 1.15 -15.70
CA HIS A 363 -21.69 2.21 -15.12
C HIS A 363 -21.28 3.59 -15.63
N GLN A 364 -19.99 3.84 -15.81
CA GLN A 364 -19.46 5.09 -16.35
C GLN A 364 -19.92 5.33 -17.81
N GLN A 365 -19.89 4.28 -18.64
CA GLN A 365 -20.25 4.41 -20.06
C GLN A 365 -21.75 4.44 -20.32
N TYR A 366 -22.57 3.81 -19.48
CA TYR A 366 -24.00 3.63 -19.73
C TYR A 366 -24.92 4.26 -18.67
N GLY A 367 -24.36 4.85 -17.62
CA GLY A 367 -25.10 5.50 -16.52
C GLY A 367 -25.97 4.54 -15.69
N LYS A 368 -25.89 3.23 -15.93
CA LYS A 368 -26.70 2.19 -15.29
C LYS A 368 -25.82 1.01 -14.86
N THR A 369 -26.17 0.39 -13.74
CA THR A 369 -25.53 -0.85 -13.30
C THR A 369 -26.02 -2.04 -14.12
N TYR A 370 -25.23 -3.13 -14.16
CA TYR A 370 -25.69 -4.39 -14.78
C TYR A 370 -27.01 -4.86 -14.18
N LYS A 371 -27.21 -4.71 -12.86
CA LYS A 371 -28.43 -5.16 -12.19
C LYS A 371 -29.67 -4.45 -12.73
N GLU A 372 -29.60 -3.12 -12.88
CA GLU A 372 -30.70 -2.33 -13.45
C GLU A 372 -30.97 -2.74 -14.90
N MET A 373 -29.91 -2.87 -15.70
CA MET A 373 -30.06 -3.23 -17.11
C MET A 373 -30.58 -4.67 -17.32
N SER A 374 -30.07 -5.63 -16.56
CA SER A 374 -30.55 -7.02 -16.56
C SER A 374 -32.02 -7.11 -16.16
N GLY A 375 -32.47 -6.22 -15.24
CA GLY A 375 -33.87 -6.11 -14.84
C GLY A 375 -34.76 -5.61 -15.99
N THR A 376 -34.32 -4.57 -16.70
CA THR A 376 -35.02 -4.04 -17.88
C THR A 376 -35.08 -5.06 -19.02
N LEU A 377 -34.04 -5.87 -19.21
CA LEU A 377 -33.94 -6.86 -20.27
C LEU A 377 -34.55 -8.24 -19.91
N GLY A 378 -35.08 -8.42 -18.70
CA GLY A 378 -35.64 -9.70 -18.24
C GLY A 378 -34.60 -10.81 -18.01
N ILE A 379 -33.33 -10.46 -17.84
CA ILE A 379 -32.23 -11.40 -17.61
C ILE A 379 -32.15 -11.73 -16.12
N LYS A 380 -32.52 -12.96 -15.73
CA LYS A 380 -32.55 -13.40 -14.32
C LYS A 380 -31.18 -13.84 -13.76
N ASN A 381 -30.13 -13.80 -14.56
CA ASN A 381 -28.81 -14.31 -14.19
C ASN A 381 -28.01 -13.28 -13.38
N LYS A 382 -27.35 -13.74 -12.32
CA LYS A 382 -26.31 -12.98 -11.61
C LYS A 382 -25.21 -12.58 -12.61
N PHE A 383 -24.58 -11.42 -12.40
CA PHE A 383 -23.60 -10.86 -13.34
C PHE A 383 -22.49 -11.85 -13.71
N LEU A 384 -21.92 -12.54 -12.72
CA LEU A 384 -20.92 -13.57 -12.94
C LEU A 384 -21.43 -14.69 -13.87
N ASN A 385 -22.64 -15.19 -13.65
CA ASN A 385 -23.24 -16.26 -14.47
C ASN A 385 -23.53 -15.78 -15.89
N PHE A 386 -23.82 -14.48 -16.06
CA PHE A 386 -23.99 -13.90 -17.38
C PHE A 386 -22.67 -13.86 -18.14
N LEU A 387 -21.60 -13.36 -17.51
CA LEU A 387 -20.27 -13.33 -18.12
C LEU A 387 -19.76 -14.75 -18.44
N GLN A 388 -20.06 -15.75 -17.59
CA GLN A 388 -19.73 -17.16 -17.85
C GLN A 388 -20.47 -17.74 -19.06
N ALA A 389 -21.64 -17.20 -19.40
CA ALA A 389 -22.41 -17.61 -20.56
C ALA A 389 -21.96 -16.93 -21.87
N CYS A 390 -21.10 -15.91 -21.80
CA CYS A 390 -20.54 -15.24 -22.96
C CYS A 390 -19.40 -16.08 -23.56
N SER A 391 -19.53 -16.51 -24.82
CA SER A 391 -18.52 -17.36 -25.48
C SER A 391 -17.20 -16.62 -25.72
N ALA A 392 -17.27 -15.30 -25.94
CA ALA A 392 -16.11 -14.45 -26.19
C ALA A 392 -15.26 -14.15 -24.93
N LEU A 393 -15.76 -14.49 -23.73
CA LEU A 393 -15.11 -14.18 -22.47
C LEU A 393 -14.58 -15.45 -21.78
N ILE A 394 -13.52 -15.28 -20.99
CA ILE A 394 -12.98 -16.29 -20.08
C ILE A 394 -12.95 -15.67 -18.68
N ILE A 395 -13.38 -16.44 -17.68
CA ILE A 395 -13.37 -16.00 -16.29
C ILE A 395 -12.43 -16.90 -15.49
N LYS A 396 -11.63 -16.27 -14.64
CA LYS A 396 -10.72 -16.94 -13.71
C LYS A 396 -11.04 -16.47 -12.29
N LYS A 397 -10.91 -17.39 -11.33
CA LYS A 397 -11.00 -17.06 -9.90
C LYS A 397 -9.59 -16.97 -9.32
N GLN A 398 -9.26 -15.85 -8.68
CA GLN A 398 -7.99 -15.62 -8.00
C GLN A 398 -8.28 -15.23 -6.55
N GLY A 399 -8.09 -16.17 -5.63
CA GLY A 399 -8.50 -16.02 -4.23
C GLY A 399 -10.01 -15.85 -4.08
N THR A 400 -10.42 -14.69 -3.56
CA THR A 400 -11.84 -14.30 -3.39
C THR A 400 -12.38 -13.48 -4.56
N VAL A 401 -11.52 -13.08 -5.51
CA VAL A 401 -11.87 -12.19 -6.63
C VAL A 401 -12.04 -12.99 -7.92
N TYR A 402 -12.97 -12.54 -8.76
CA TYR A 402 -13.15 -13.04 -10.12
C TYR A 402 -12.64 -12.01 -11.12
N GLU A 403 -11.95 -12.51 -12.13
CA GLU A 403 -11.41 -11.71 -13.22
C GLU A 403 -11.88 -12.26 -14.57
N VAL A 404 -11.91 -11.40 -15.58
CA VAL A 404 -12.43 -11.69 -16.91
C VAL A 404 -11.45 -11.19 -17.99
N ALA A 405 -11.30 -11.94 -19.06
CA ALA A 405 -10.49 -11.60 -20.22
C ALA A 405 -11.20 -12.00 -21.53
N ILE A 406 -10.76 -11.45 -22.66
CA ILE A 406 -11.22 -11.90 -23.98
C ILE A 406 -10.57 -13.24 -24.32
N ARG A 407 -11.36 -14.16 -24.86
CA ARG A 407 -10.88 -15.44 -25.40
C ARG A 407 -10.06 -15.18 -26.67
N LEU A 408 -8.77 -15.44 -26.63
CA LEU A 408 -7.81 -15.17 -27.72
C LEU A 408 -8.02 -16.00 -29.01
N ASN A 409 -9.08 -16.82 -29.11
CA ASN A 409 -9.35 -17.66 -30.28
C ASN A 409 -10.39 -17.06 -31.26
N GLU A 410 -10.91 -15.84 -31.03
CA GLU A 410 -11.94 -15.22 -31.88
C GLU A 410 -11.62 -13.78 -32.33
N VAL A 411 -10.36 -13.33 -32.24
CA VAL A 411 -9.98 -11.96 -32.64
C VAL A 411 -9.91 -11.78 -34.17
N ALA A 412 -10.07 -12.85 -34.96
CA ALA A 412 -9.92 -12.79 -36.41
C ALA A 412 -11.21 -12.65 -37.23
N GLN A 413 -12.42 -12.56 -36.66
CA GLN A 413 -13.64 -12.64 -37.49
C GLN A 413 -14.83 -11.71 -37.20
N ASN A 414 -14.83 -10.78 -36.23
CA ASN A 414 -16.06 -10.01 -35.94
C ASN A 414 -15.87 -8.52 -35.60
N PHE A 415 -15.05 -7.81 -36.37
CA PHE A 415 -15.13 -6.35 -36.47
C PHE A 415 -14.97 -5.92 -37.93
N ASP A 416 -16.02 -6.16 -38.72
CA ASP A 416 -16.37 -5.40 -39.93
C ASP A 416 -17.85 -5.02 -39.85
#